data_AF-A0A9W8Z8V1-F1
#
_entry.id   AF-A0A9W8Z8V1-F1
#
_cell.length_a   1.000
_cell.length_b   1.000
_cell.length_c   1.000
_cell.angle_alpha   90.00
_cell.angle_beta   90.00
_cell.angle_gamma   90.00
#
_symmetry.space_group_name_H-M   'P 1'
#
loop_
_entity.id
_entity.type
_entity.pdbx_description
1 polymer ?
#
loop_
_entity_poly.entity_id
_entity_poly.type
_entity_poly.pdbx_seq_one_letter_code
_entity_poly.pdbx_strand_id
1 'polypeptide(L)'
;MAPPSKLAIATGSVTRLVKEEASYHKELEQQEERIKKLEASEGDHNKEYTLRQEKQALQETQNVFPALRTRIEQAAEKLESELENSKDTGGDADEIKKAEDALAAGRKVVAEGS
;
A
#
# COMPACT_ATOMS: atom_id res chain seq x y z
N MET A 1 12.13 -19.63 -19.96
CA MET A 1 10.78 -19.14 -19.64
C MET A 1 10.41 -18.05 -20.63
N ALA A 2 9.15 -18.01 -21.07
CA ALA A 2 8.63 -16.86 -21.82
C ALA A 2 8.55 -15.63 -20.88
N PRO A 3 8.68 -14.40 -21.42
CA PRO A 3 8.47 -13.19 -20.63
C PRO A 3 7.01 -13.12 -20.13
N PRO A 4 6.76 -12.50 -18.96
CA PRO A 4 5.40 -12.30 -18.46
C PRO A 4 4.59 -11.40 -19.39
N SER A 5 3.27 -11.62 -19.43
CA SER A 5 2.35 -10.77 -20.18
C SER A 5 2.29 -9.35 -19.60
N LYS A 6 1.82 -8.38 -20.40
CA LYS A 6 1.61 -7.01 -19.91
C LYS A 6 0.60 -6.98 -18.76
N LEU A 7 -0.46 -7.79 -18.84
CA LEU A 7 -1.45 -7.96 -17.78
C LEU A 7 -0.81 -8.47 -16.48
N ALA A 8 0.02 -9.50 -16.57
CA ALA A 8 0.74 -10.05 -15.42
C ALA A 8 1.70 -9.02 -14.80
N ILE A 9 2.40 -8.22 -15.62
CA ILE A 9 3.29 -7.14 -15.15
C ILE A 9 2.48 -6.06 -14.42
N ALA A 10 1.37 -5.59 -14.99
CA ALA A 10 0.51 -4.58 -14.38
C ALA A 10 -0.12 -5.08 -13.07
N THR A 11 -0.60 -6.33 -13.06
CA THR A 11 -1.15 -7.01 -11.88
C THR A 11 -0.12 -7.05 -10.75
N GLY A 12 1.12 -7.43 -11.08
CA GLY A 12 2.21 -7.45 -10.11
C GLY A 12 2.54 -6.06 -9.56
N SER A 13 2.40 -5.00 -10.37
CA SER A 13 2.63 -3.63 -9.93
C SER A 13 1.63 -3.21 -8.86
N VAL A 14 0.33 -3.37 -9.13
CA VAL A 14 -0.73 -3.03 -8.16
C VAL A 14 -0.58 -3.87 -6.89
N THR A 15 -0.36 -5.18 -7.04
CA THR A 15 -0.20 -6.09 -5.89
C THR A 15 0.96 -5.66 -4.97
N ARG A 16 2.10 -5.22 -5.52
CA ARG A 16 3.24 -4.77 -4.72
C ARG A 16 2.92 -3.47 -3.98
N LEU A 17 2.30 -2.50 -4.65
CA LEU A 17 1.97 -1.21 -4.04
C LEU A 17 0.92 -1.36 -2.93
N VAL A 18 -0.09 -2.21 -3.11
CA VAL A 18 -1.08 -2.53 -2.06
C VAL A 18 -0.41 -3.19 -0.86
N LYS A 19 0.58 -4.08 -1.07
CA LYS A 19 1.34 -4.68 0.03
C LYS A 19 2.26 -3.69 0.73
N GLU A 20 2.84 -2.75 -0.01
CA GLU A 20 3.63 -1.65 0.55
C GLU A 20 2.78 -0.77 1.46
N GLU A 21 1.59 -0.40 1.01
CA GLU A 21 0.63 0.39 1.80
C GLU A 21 0.22 -0.33 3.09
N ALA A 22 -0.13 -1.62 2.98
CA ALA A 22 -0.44 -2.44 4.14
C ALA A 22 0.74 -2.60 5.12
N SER A 23 1.98 -2.53 4.62
CA SER A 23 3.18 -2.54 5.46
C SER A 23 3.32 -1.25 6.26
N TYR A 24 3.06 -0.10 5.65
CA TYR A 24 3.08 1.18 6.35
C TYR A 24 1.98 1.30 7.40
N HIS A 25 0.80 0.71 7.16
CA HIS A 25 -0.23 0.62 8.20
C HIS A 25 0.23 -0.16 9.43
N LYS A 26 0.90 -1.30 9.23
CA LYS A 26 1.48 -2.07 10.35
C LYS A 26 2.56 -1.29 11.08
N GLU A 27 3.35 -0.49 10.36
CA GLU A 27 4.37 0.37 10.96
C GLU A 27 3.73 1.46 11.85
N LEU A 28 2.65 2.09 11.39
CA LEU A 28 1.87 3.04 12.19
C LEU A 28 1.36 2.39 13.48
N GLU A 29 0.75 1.21 13.40
CA GLU A 29 0.26 0.48 14.58
C GLU A 29 1.38 0.26 15.61
N GLN A 30 2.56 -0.17 15.16
CA GLN A 30 3.71 -0.39 16.02
C GLN A 30 4.25 0.90 16.64
N GLN A 31 4.30 2.00 15.86
CA GLN A 31 4.69 3.32 16.35
C GLN A 31 3.71 3.84 17.41
N GLU A 32 2.40 3.72 17.15
CA GLU A 32 1.35 4.11 18.10
C GLU A 32 1.42 3.30 19.40
N GLU A 33 1.68 1.99 19.32
CA GLU A 33 1.88 1.16 20.51
C GLU A 33 3.10 1.60 21.33
N ARG A 34 4.22 1.91 20.68
CA ARG A 34 5.42 2.43 21.37
C ARG A 34 5.14 3.76 22.04
N ILE A 35 4.47 4.67 21.35
CA ILE A 35 4.05 5.97 21.90
C ILE A 35 3.17 5.76 23.14
N LYS A 36 2.13 4.91 23.06
CA LYS A 36 1.24 4.61 24.20
C LYS A 36 2.01 4.03 25.40
N LYS A 37 2.93 3.10 25.16
CA LYS A 37 3.79 2.53 26.21
C LYS A 37 4.68 3.59 26.86
N LEU A 38 5.27 4.47 26.06
CA LEU A 38 6.11 5.56 26.55
C LEU A 38 5.30 6.61 27.32
N GLU A 39 4.08 6.93 26.88
CA GLU A 39 3.18 7.84 27.60
C GLU A 39 2.80 7.30 28.97
N ALA A 40 2.68 5.97 29.13
CA ALA A 40 2.38 5.32 30.39
C ALA A 40 3.58 5.09 31.32
N SER A 41 4.84 5.26 30.85
CA SER A 41 6.01 5.02 31.69
C SER A 41 6.24 6.16 32.70
N GLU A 42 6.58 5.83 33.94
CA GLU A 42 6.99 6.79 34.97
C GLU A 42 8.50 6.70 35.21
N GLY A 43 9.13 7.83 35.54
CA GLY A 43 10.55 7.86 35.95
C GLY A 43 11.59 7.87 34.82
N ASP A 44 11.19 7.93 33.55
CA ASP A 44 12.13 8.09 32.43
C ASP A 44 12.46 9.58 32.21
N HIS A 45 13.68 9.97 32.58
CA HIS A 45 14.20 11.34 32.46
C HIS A 45 14.24 11.85 31.01
N ASN A 46 14.24 10.96 30.02
CA ASN A 46 14.30 11.29 28.59
C ASN A 46 12.93 11.14 27.90
N LYS A 47 11.87 10.80 28.62
CA LYS A 47 10.53 10.50 28.09
C LYS A 47 10.04 11.51 27.07
N GLU A 48 10.12 12.81 27.37
CA GLU A 48 9.59 13.86 26.51
C GLU A 48 10.37 14.00 25.20
N TYR A 49 11.69 13.80 25.24
CA TYR A 49 12.51 13.79 24.04
C TYR A 49 12.19 12.58 23.16
N THR A 50 12.16 11.38 23.74
CA THR A 50 11.83 10.15 23.01
C THR A 50 10.41 10.20 22.44
N LEU A 51 9.45 10.77 23.17
CA LEU A 51 8.07 10.92 22.72
C LEU A 51 7.97 11.84 21.51
N ARG A 52 8.73 12.94 21.49
CA ARG A 52 8.80 13.83 20.32
C ARG A 52 9.37 13.10 19.11
N GLN A 53 10.41 12.29 19.28
CA GLN A 53 10.99 11.52 18.19
C GLN A 53 10.02 10.48 17.63
N GLU A 54 9.35 9.69 18.48
CA GLU A 54 8.38 8.69 18.02
C GLU A 54 7.17 9.36 17.33
N LYS A 55 6.69 10.50 17.84
CA LYS A 55 5.62 11.27 17.18
C LYS A 55 6.07 11.84 15.83
N GLN A 56 7.31 12.27 15.70
CA GLN A 56 7.87 12.70 14.43
C GLN A 56 7.95 11.53 13.44
N ALA A 57 8.46 10.37 13.87
CA ALA A 57 8.52 9.18 13.02
C ALA A 57 7.12 8.73 12.55
N LEU A 58 6.12 8.75 13.45
CA LEU A 58 4.72 8.49 13.10
C LEU A 58 4.22 9.44 12.00
N GLN A 59 4.49 10.73 12.14
CA GLN A 59 4.10 11.73 11.14
C GLN A 59 4.82 11.51 9.80
N GLU A 60 6.10 11.15 9.83
CA GLU A 60 6.88 10.85 8.62
C GLU A 60 6.30 9.64 7.86
N THR A 61 5.91 8.57 8.57
CA THR A 61 5.21 7.43 7.98
C THR A 61 3.84 7.83 7.41
N GLN A 62 3.06 8.64 8.13
CA GLN A 62 1.78 9.17 7.64
C GLN A 62 1.92 9.98 6.34
N ASN A 63 3.02 10.73 6.20
CA ASN A 63 3.28 11.56 5.03
C ASN A 63 3.60 10.75 3.75
N VAL A 64 3.85 9.43 3.87
CA VAL A 64 4.09 8.56 2.71
C VAL A 64 2.79 8.23 1.97
N PHE A 65 1.66 8.12 2.68
CA PHE A 65 0.40 7.63 2.13
C PHE A 65 -0.14 8.41 0.93
N PRO A 66 -0.13 9.77 0.90
CA PRO A 66 -0.67 10.51 -0.23
C PRO A 66 0.02 10.14 -1.56
N ALA A 67 1.35 10.16 -1.58
CA ALA A 67 2.12 9.83 -2.78
C ALA A 67 1.98 8.35 -3.16
N LEU A 68 1.91 7.45 -2.17
CA LEU A 68 1.71 6.02 -2.40
C LEU A 68 0.34 5.73 -3.01
N ARG A 69 -0.73 6.35 -2.50
CA ARG A 69 -2.10 6.20 -3.01
C ARG A 69 -2.23 6.72 -4.43
N THR A 70 -1.62 7.85 -4.77
CA THR A 70 -1.54 8.32 -6.18
C THR A 70 -0.86 7.30 -7.09
N ARG A 71 0.23 6.64 -6.63
CA ARG A 71 0.89 5.59 -7.42
C ARG A 71 0.00 4.34 -7.57
N ILE A 72 -0.76 3.98 -6.54
CA ILE A 72 -1.72 2.87 -6.59
C ILE A 72 -2.82 3.17 -7.60
N GLU A 73 -3.38 4.38 -7.58
CA GLU A 73 -4.40 4.84 -8.53
C GLU A 73 -3.90 4.74 -9.98
N GLN A 74 -2.74 5.33 -10.27
CA GLN A 74 -2.13 5.26 -11.62
C GLN A 74 -1.83 3.82 -12.06
N ALA A 75 -1.39 2.96 -11.14
CA ALA A 75 -1.15 1.56 -11.45
C ALA A 75 -2.45 0.79 -11.68
N ALA A 76 -3.52 1.14 -10.97
CA ALA A 76 -4.85 0.56 -11.12
C ALA A 76 -5.47 0.96 -12.47
N GLU A 77 -5.39 2.22 -12.88
CA GLU A 77 -5.81 2.68 -14.21
C GLU A 77 -5.09 1.93 -15.33
N LYS A 78 -3.77 1.75 -15.20
CA LYS A 78 -2.99 0.97 -16.16
C LYS A 78 -3.41 -0.51 -16.18
N LEU A 79 -3.64 -1.11 -15.01
CA LEU A 79 -4.11 -2.50 -14.91
C LEU A 79 -5.47 -2.69 -15.57
N GLU A 80 -6.39 -1.74 -15.38
CA GLU A 80 -7.70 -1.75 -16.02
C GLU A 80 -7.58 -1.73 -17.55
N SER A 81 -6.75 -0.83 -18.11
CA SER A 81 -6.52 -0.79 -19.56
C SER A 81 -5.93 -2.11 -20.11
N GLU A 82 -4.96 -2.73 -19.41
CA GLU A 82 -4.39 -4.00 -19.86
C GLU A 82 -5.38 -5.17 -19.69
N LEU A 83 -6.26 -5.12 -18.69
CA LEU A 83 -7.31 -6.11 -18.46
C LEU A 83 -8.34 -6.10 -19.58
N GLU A 84 -8.80 -4.91 -20.01
CA GLU A 84 -9.70 -4.77 -21.15
C GLU A 84 -9.08 -5.35 -22.43
N ASN A 85 -7.85 -4.94 -22.75
CA ASN A 85 -7.11 -5.48 -23.90
C ASN A 85 -6.95 -7.01 -23.84
N SER A 86 -6.71 -7.56 -22.64
CA SER A 86 -6.56 -9.00 -22.47
C SER A 86 -7.88 -9.74 -22.69
N LYS A 87 -9.01 -9.20 -22.24
CA LYS A 87 -10.34 -9.78 -22.48
C LYS A 87 -10.69 -9.79 -23.97
N ASP A 88 -10.40 -8.70 -24.68
CA ASP A 88 -10.67 -8.57 -26.13
C ASP A 88 -9.84 -9.53 -27.00
N THR A 89 -8.64 -9.86 -26.53
CA THR A 89 -7.71 -10.75 -27.25
C THR A 89 -7.81 -12.21 -26.82
N GLY A 90 -8.76 -12.57 -25.96
CA GLY A 90 -8.93 -13.94 -25.45
C GLY A 90 -7.79 -14.40 -24.55
N GLY A 91 -7.29 -13.50 -23.71
CA GLY A 91 -6.19 -13.75 -22.78
C GLY A 91 -6.50 -14.83 -21.73
N ASP A 92 -5.45 -15.22 -21.02
CA ASP A 92 -5.51 -16.29 -20.03
C ASP A 92 -6.49 -15.97 -18.88
N ALA A 93 -7.40 -16.90 -18.59
CA ALA A 93 -8.46 -16.70 -17.60
C ALA A 93 -7.92 -16.55 -16.17
N ASP A 94 -6.82 -17.22 -15.82
CA ASP A 94 -6.21 -17.11 -14.49
C ASP A 94 -5.50 -15.76 -14.34
N GLU A 95 -4.84 -15.25 -15.38
CA GLU A 95 -4.28 -13.89 -15.38
C GLU A 95 -5.37 -12.82 -15.28
N ILE A 96 -6.47 -12.96 -16.02
CA ILE A 96 -7.63 -12.06 -15.95
C ILE A 96 -8.20 -12.01 -14.54
N LYS A 97 -8.43 -13.17 -13.91
CA LYS A 97 -8.97 -13.24 -12.54
C LYS A 97 -8.03 -12.56 -11.53
N LYS A 98 -6.73 -12.82 -11.60
CA LYS A 98 -5.74 -12.17 -10.71
C LYS A 98 -5.70 -10.66 -10.90
N ALA A 99 -5.83 -10.20 -12.15
CA ALA A 99 -5.90 -8.79 -12.46
C ALA A 99 -7.16 -8.13 -11.87
N GLU A 100 -8.32 -8.78 -11.96
CA GLU A 100 -9.57 -8.30 -11.34
C GLU A 100 -9.44 -8.19 -9.82
N ASP A 101 -8.90 -9.21 -9.16
CA ASP A 101 -8.67 -9.22 -7.71
C ASP A 101 -7.70 -8.10 -7.29
N ALA A 102 -6.60 -7.93 -8.03
CA ALA A 102 -5.62 -6.87 -7.76
C ALA A 102 -6.20 -5.47 -8.00
N LEU A 103 -6.99 -5.29 -9.05
CA LEU A 103 -7.65 -4.02 -9.37
C LEU A 103 -8.65 -3.64 -8.27
N ALA A 104 -9.47 -4.60 -7.82
CA ALA A 104 -10.40 -4.38 -6.72
C ALA A 104 -9.68 -3.99 -5.42
N ALA A 105 -8.57 -4.67 -5.09
CA ALA A 105 -7.75 -4.33 -3.93
C ALA A 105 -7.12 -2.92 -4.04
N GLY A 106 -6.57 -2.57 -5.20
CA GLY A 106 -6.01 -1.24 -5.45
C GLY A 106 -7.04 -0.12 -5.32
N ARG A 107 -8.21 -0.28 -5.95
CA ARG A 107 -9.32 0.70 -5.85
C ARG A 107 -9.83 0.85 -4.42
N LYS A 108 -9.90 -0.25 -3.65
CA LYS A 108 -10.29 -0.21 -2.24
C LYS A 108 -9.34 0.67 -1.42
N VAL A 109 -8.03 0.49 -1.58
CA VAL A 109 -7.01 1.30 -0.87
C VAL A 109 -7.13 2.79 -1.20
N VAL A 110 -7.36 3.13 -2.48
CA VAL A 110 -7.56 4.53 -2.89
C VAL A 110 -8.83 5.12 -2.27
N ALA A 111 -9.93 4.36 -2.28
CA ALA A 111 -11.22 4.81 -1.75
C ALA A 111 -11.22 4.99 -0.22
N GLU A 112 -10.58 4.09 0.53
CA GLU A 112 -10.43 4.20 1.99
C GLU A 112 -9.51 5.36 2.40
N GLY A 113 -8.73 5.87 1.44
CA GLY A 113 -7.74 6.90 1.66
C GLY A 113 -8.05 8.29 1.12
N SER A 114 -9.21 8.47 0.48
CA SER A 114 -9.68 9.71 -0.14
C SER A 114 -10.56 10.54 0.78
#